data_AF-A0A7T0WH85-F1
#
_entry.id   AF-A0A7T0WH85-F1
#
_cell.length_a   1.000
_cell.length_b   1.000
_cell.length_c   1.000
_cell.angle_alpha   90.00
_cell.angle_beta   90.00
_cell.angle_gamma   90.00
#
_symmetry.space_group_name_H-M   'P 1'
#
loop_
_entity.id
_entity.type
_entity.pdbx_description
1 polymer ?
#
loop_
_entity_poly.entity_id
_entity_poly.type
_entity_poly.pdbx_seq_one_letter_code
_entity_poly.pdbx_strand_id
1 'polypeptide(L)'
;MPELTYELNVGITGRTHWNNFGGYVGGTLGPLLSFLSVVLLIKTLELQRKSSKSLEDEIERTKQQDKLKTFESHFFNMVSSQKKNFDSFYLVFENTKVDGVASANNLDDLIFHLKSRGAARPHVHSVISKIDTHGSLFNAARIFYVICKIIEEHLSDSEGFDEKTREKYYQTLIYFTDFALLRLICIYTAYFPDTKIASHITANKILRRISKRSGLGKYISDISL
;
A
#
# COMPACT_ATOMS: atom_id res chain seq x y z
N MET A 1 104.79 44.18 19.04
CA MET A 1 103.53 44.78 19.51
C MET A 1 102.39 44.11 18.76
N PRO A 2 101.31 43.68 19.42
CA PRO A 2 100.30 42.79 18.84
C PRO A 2 99.14 43.60 18.24
N GLU A 3 98.56 43.12 17.14
CA GLU A 3 97.25 43.58 16.65
C GLU A 3 96.30 42.39 16.63
N LEU A 4 95.15 42.61 17.29
CA LEU A 4 94.13 41.63 17.64
C LEU A 4 93.41 41.08 16.40
N THR A 5 93.49 39.77 16.18
CA THR A 5 92.54 39.05 15.32
C THR A 5 91.25 38.79 16.09
N TYR A 6 90.23 39.57 15.80
CA TYR A 6 88.85 39.35 16.19
C TYR A 6 88.31 38.09 15.50
N GLU A 7 87.92 37.10 16.31
CA GLU A 7 87.31 35.86 15.85
C GLU A 7 86.02 36.11 15.07
N LEU A 8 85.99 35.66 13.82
CA LEU A 8 84.79 35.52 13.00
C LEU A 8 83.90 34.37 13.54
N ASN A 9 83.20 34.62 14.64
CA ASN A 9 82.20 33.69 15.22
C ASN A 9 80.78 33.88 14.63
N VAL A 10 80.67 34.44 13.41
CA VAL A 10 79.38 34.77 12.78
C VAL A 10 78.80 33.58 11.98
N GLY A 11 79.61 32.55 11.72
CA GLY A 11 79.23 31.40 10.89
C GLY A 11 78.66 30.18 11.63
N ILE A 12 78.81 30.11 12.96
CA ILE A 12 78.37 28.98 13.80
C ILE A 12 76.99 29.25 14.43
N THR A 13 76.69 30.51 14.76
CA THR A 13 75.41 30.94 15.35
C THR A 13 74.25 30.87 14.37
N GLY A 14 74.42 31.33 13.12
CA GLY A 14 73.34 31.28 12.11
C GLY A 14 72.84 29.86 11.79
N ARG A 15 73.77 28.90 11.64
CA ARG A 15 73.42 27.48 11.38
C ARG A 15 72.73 26.82 12.56
N THR A 16 73.13 27.13 13.78
CA THR A 16 72.48 26.62 14.99
C THR A 16 71.08 27.21 15.17
N HIS A 17 70.85 28.49 14.82
CA HIS A 17 69.51 29.07 14.83
C HIS A 17 68.56 28.42 13.81
N TRP A 18 69.02 28.16 12.59
CA TRP A 18 68.22 27.46 11.57
C TRP A 18 67.96 26.00 11.92
N ASN A 19 68.94 25.32 12.50
CA ASN A 19 68.77 23.95 12.99
C ASN A 19 67.78 23.88 14.18
N ASN A 20 67.84 24.85 15.10
CA ASN A 20 66.91 24.94 16.23
C ASN A 20 65.50 25.36 15.79
N PHE A 21 65.38 26.25 14.79
CA PHE A 21 64.10 26.60 14.19
C PHE A 21 63.50 25.41 13.44
N GLY A 22 64.29 24.72 12.62
CA GLY A 22 63.87 23.49 11.94
C GLY A 22 63.49 22.38 12.92
N GLY A 23 64.21 22.27 14.05
CA GLY A 23 63.90 21.35 15.14
C GLY A 23 62.61 21.70 15.88
N TYR A 24 62.35 22.99 16.15
CA TYR A 24 61.11 23.46 16.76
C TYR A 24 59.93 23.30 15.80
N VAL A 25 60.06 23.82 14.58
CA VAL A 25 59.06 23.74 13.51
C VAL A 25 58.75 22.29 13.16
N GLY A 26 59.74 21.43 12.98
CA GLY A 26 59.52 19.99 12.75
C GLY A 26 58.95 19.28 13.97
N GLY A 27 59.41 19.65 15.17
CA GLY A 27 58.97 19.08 16.45
C GLY A 27 57.55 19.48 16.85
N THR A 28 57.03 20.64 16.41
CA THR A 28 55.67 21.10 16.72
C THR A 28 54.71 20.95 15.54
N LEU A 29 55.13 21.20 14.30
CA LEU A 29 54.26 21.02 13.13
C LEU A 29 53.92 19.56 12.87
N GLY A 30 54.86 18.63 13.07
CA GLY A 30 54.60 17.20 12.90
C GLY A 30 53.44 16.71 13.78
N PRO A 31 53.49 16.94 15.10
CA PRO A 31 52.38 16.64 15.99
C PRO A 31 51.09 17.42 15.68
N LEU A 32 51.18 18.71 15.31
CA LEU A 32 50.00 19.51 14.97
C LEU A 32 49.28 18.99 13.72
N LEU A 33 50.03 18.67 12.65
CA LEU A 33 49.49 18.09 11.42
C LEU A 33 48.96 16.68 11.65
N SER A 34 49.61 15.89 12.50
CA SER A 34 49.13 14.56 12.91
C SER A 34 47.81 14.67 13.67
N PHE A 35 47.70 15.62 14.60
CA PHE A 35 46.46 15.91 15.31
C PHE A 35 45.35 16.34 14.36
N LEU A 36 45.63 17.27 13.44
CA LEU A 36 44.66 17.72 12.44
C LEU A 36 44.22 16.57 11.53
N SER A 37 45.12 15.67 11.16
CA SER A 37 44.81 14.48 10.38
C SER A 37 43.86 13.54 11.12
N VAL A 38 44.08 13.33 12.42
CA VAL A 38 43.16 12.55 13.27
C VAL A 38 41.79 13.21 13.36
N VAL A 39 41.72 14.54 13.53
CA VAL A 39 40.45 15.28 13.56
C VAL A 39 39.68 15.15 12.24
N LEU A 40 40.36 15.30 11.10
CA LEU A 40 39.76 15.13 9.78
C LEU A 40 39.27 13.69 9.55
N LEU A 41 40.02 12.69 10.03
CA LEU A 41 39.65 11.29 9.94
C LEU A 41 38.40 10.97 10.79
N ILE A 42 38.33 11.51 12.02
CA ILE A 42 37.14 11.40 12.87
C ILE A 42 35.92 12.05 12.17
N LYS A 43 36.06 13.25 11.61
CA LYS A 43 34.99 13.92 10.87
C LYS A 43 34.53 13.14 9.64
N THR A 44 35.46 12.53 8.92
CA THR A 44 35.16 11.67 7.77
C THR A 44 34.36 10.44 8.20
N LEU A 45 34.74 9.78 9.30
CA LEU A 45 34.00 8.63 9.85
C LEU A 45 32.59 9.02 10.32
N GLU A 46 32.42 10.19 10.94
CA GLU A 46 31.09 10.70 11.32
C GLU A 46 30.19 10.88 10.09
N LEU A 47 30.70 11.50 9.03
CA LEU A 47 29.96 11.72 7.79
C LEU A 47 29.61 10.39 7.10
N GLN A 48 30.54 9.44 7.05
CA GLN A 48 30.30 8.11 6.49
C GLN A 48 29.20 7.38 7.27
N ARG A 49 29.25 7.36 8.60
CA ARG A 49 28.20 6.73 9.43
C ARG A 49 26.83 7.37 9.20
N LYS A 50 26.77 8.71 9.11
CA LYS A 50 25.53 9.43 8.82
C LYS A 50 25.00 9.08 7.43
N SER A 51 25.87 9.02 6.42
CA SER A 51 25.51 8.65 5.05
C SER A 51 25.00 7.21 4.98
N SER A 52 25.64 6.26 5.67
CA SER A 52 25.20 4.87 5.73
C SER A 52 23.81 4.74 6.32
N LYS A 53 23.54 5.41 7.45
CA LYS A 53 22.21 5.41 8.05
C LYS A 53 21.15 6.02 7.13
N SER A 54 21.45 7.16 6.50
CA SER A 54 20.54 7.79 5.56
C SER A 54 20.23 6.90 4.36
N LEU A 55 21.23 6.16 3.88
CA LEU A 55 21.08 5.23 2.76
C LEU A 55 20.21 4.03 3.16
N GLU A 56 20.39 3.49 4.36
CA GLU A 56 19.54 2.42 4.90
C GLU A 56 18.06 2.86 4.97
N ASP A 57 17.80 4.04 5.53
CA ASP A 57 16.45 4.62 5.62
C ASP A 57 15.83 4.82 4.21
N GLU A 58 16.63 5.24 3.24
CA GLU A 58 16.19 5.43 1.84
C GLU A 58 15.89 4.11 1.15
N ILE A 59 16.70 3.07 1.37
CA ILE A 59 16.46 1.72 0.86
C ILE A 59 15.16 1.16 1.43
N GLU A 60 14.89 1.34 2.72
CA GLU A 60 13.66 0.85 3.34
C GLU A 60 12.42 1.56 2.77
N ARG A 61 12.48 2.89 2.62
CA ARG A 61 11.42 3.68 1.96
C ARG A 61 11.19 3.24 0.53
N THR A 62 12.26 2.99 -0.23
CA THR A 62 12.18 2.53 -1.63
C THR A 62 11.53 1.16 -1.71
N LYS A 63 11.93 0.22 -0.85
CA LYS A 63 11.29 -1.11 -0.76
C LYS A 63 9.79 -0.99 -0.49
N GLN A 64 9.38 -0.13 0.43
CA GLN A 64 7.97 0.11 0.72
C GLN A 64 7.22 0.70 -0.48
N GLN A 65 7.80 1.69 -1.16
CA GLN A 65 7.22 2.26 -2.37
C GLN A 65 7.08 1.24 -3.50
N ASP A 66 8.07 0.35 -3.67
CA ASP A 66 8.03 -0.68 -4.71
C ASP A 66 6.98 -1.76 -4.41
N LYS A 67 6.81 -2.16 -3.14
CA LYS A 67 5.68 -3.01 -2.72
C LYS A 67 4.35 -2.38 -3.10
N LEU A 68 4.16 -1.10 -2.76
CA LEU A 68 2.92 -0.38 -3.05
C LEU A 68 2.67 -0.28 -4.56
N LYS A 69 3.67 0.09 -5.36
CA LYS A 69 3.56 0.15 -6.83
C LYS A 69 3.19 -1.19 -7.44
N THR A 70 3.82 -2.27 -6.97
CA THR A 70 3.53 -3.64 -7.43
C THR A 70 2.10 -4.02 -7.10
N PHE A 71 1.66 -3.75 -5.86
CA PHE A 71 0.29 -3.94 -5.45
C PHE A 71 -0.69 -3.11 -6.29
N GLU A 72 -0.43 -1.82 -6.53
CA GLU A 72 -1.30 -0.94 -7.32
C GLU A 72 -1.50 -1.47 -8.73
N SER A 73 -0.42 -1.90 -9.38
CA SER A 73 -0.48 -2.53 -10.70
C SER A 73 -1.38 -3.77 -10.69
N HIS A 74 -1.18 -4.68 -9.73
CA HIS A 74 -2.03 -5.86 -9.60
C HIS A 74 -3.49 -5.51 -9.27
N PHE A 75 -3.71 -4.54 -8.39
CA PHE A 75 -5.03 -4.07 -7.99
C PHE A 75 -5.84 -3.55 -9.18
N PHE A 76 -5.28 -2.61 -9.95
CA PHE A 76 -6.00 -2.06 -11.11
C PHE A 76 -6.21 -3.08 -12.23
N ASN A 77 -5.29 -4.04 -12.39
CA ASN A 77 -5.49 -5.17 -13.30
C ASN A 77 -6.65 -6.07 -12.84
N MET A 78 -6.79 -6.33 -11.53
CA MET A 78 -7.93 -7.09 -11.00
C MET A 78 -9.25 -6.34 -11.13
N VAL A 79 -9.28 -5.04 -10.86
CA VAL A 79 -10.48 -4.20 -11.04
C VAL A 79 -10.90 -4.19 -12.51
N SER A 80 -9.95 -4.07 -13.43
CA SER A 80 -10.22 -4.13 -14.88
C SER A 80 -10.73 -5.51 -15.31
N SER A 81 -10.15 -6.58 -14.76
CA SER A 81 -10.60 -7.96 -14.99
C SER A 81 -12.00 -8.21 -14.44
N GLN A 82 -12.32 -7.67 -13.26
CA GLN A 82 -13.66 -7.71 -12.69
C GLN A 82 -14.68 -7.06 -13.63
N LYS A 83 -14.37 -5.86 -14.14
CA LYS A 83 -15.24 -5.17 -15.09
C LYS A 83 -15.49 -6.01 -16.34
N LYS A 84 -14.43 -6.55 -16.94
CA LYS A 84 -14.53 -7.44 -18.11
C LYS A 84 -15.36 -8.70 -17.84
N ASN A 85 -15.27 -9.27 -16.64
CA ASN A 85 -16.09 -10.41 -16.22
C ASN A 85 -17.56 -10.00 -16.00
N PHE A 86 -17.82 -8.75 -15.61
CA PHE A 86 -19.17 -8.23 -15.49
C PHE A 86 -19.81 -7.94 -16.86
N ASP A 87 -19.03 -7.55 -17.86
CA ASP A 87 -19.52 -7.38 -19.24
C ASP A 87 -20.10 -8.69 -19.83
N SER A 88 -19.61 -9.84 -19.38
CA SER A 88 -20.12 -11.17 -19.75
C SER A 88 -21.09 -11.78 -18.73
N PHE A 89 -21.45 -11.04 -17.67
CA PHE A 89 -22.37 -11.50 -16.64
C PHE A 89 -23.76 -11.73 -17.22
N TYR A 90 -24.43 -12.79 -16.76
CA TYR A 90 -25.81 -13.04 -17.13
C TYR A 90 -26.53 -13.89 -16.09
N LEU A 91 -27.86 -13.81 -16.12
CA LEU A 91 -28.78 -14.62 -15.33
C LEU A 91 -29.85 -15.19 -16.25
N VAL A 92 -30.49 -16.28 -15.82
CA VAL A 92 -31.54 -16.95 -16.59
C VAL A 92 -32.88 -16.74 -15.91
N PHE A 93 -33.77 -15.98 -16.54
CA PHE A 93 -35.13 -15.74 -16.08
C PHE A 93 -36.10 -16.47 -17.01
N GLU A 94 -36.90 -17.39 -16.49
CA GLU A 94 -37.90 -18.13 -17.29
C GLU A 94 -37.31 -18.73 -18.58
N ASN A 95 -36.11 -19.34 -18.48
CA ASN A 95 -35.31 -19.89 -19.60
C ASN A 95 -34.79 -18.85 -20.61
N THR A 96 -34.94 -17.56 -20.35
CA THR A 96 -34.37 -16.48 -21.15
C THR A 96 -33.10 -15.96 -20.50
N LYS A 97 -32.02 -15.95 -21.28
CA LYS A 97 -30.75 -15.34 -20.87
C LYS A 97 -30.88 -13.81 -20.91
N VAL A 98 -30.57 -13.16 -19.80
CA VAL A 98 -30.50 -11.70 -19.69
C VAL A 98 -29.08 -11.34 -19.25
N ASP A 99 -28.44 -10.40 -19.94
CA ASP A 99 -27.03 -10.05 -19.76
C ASP A 99 -26.82 -8.69 -19.01
N GLY A 100 -25.68 -8.58 -18.33
CA GLY A 100 -25.12 -7.37 -17.73
C GLY A 100 -26.04 -6.63 -16.77
N VAL A 101 -26.18 -5.32 -16.99
CA VAL A 101 -26.98 -4.41 -16.15
C VAL A 101 -28.46 -4.78 -16.16
N ALA A 102 -28.98 -5.31 -17.28
CA ALA A 102 -30.38 -5.74 -17.36
C ALA A 102 -30.65 -6.91 -16.41
N SER A 103 -29.72 -7.84 -16.26
CA SER A 103 -29.84 -8.95 -15.30
C SER A 103 -29.95 -8.44 -13.87
N ALA A 104 -29.15 -7.43 -13.51
CA ALA A 104 -29.16 -6.83 -12.19
C ALA A 104 -30.50 -6.12 -11.91
N ASN A 105 -31.03 -5.38 -12.88
CA ASN A 105 -32.33 -4.70 -12.75
C ASN A 105 -33.48 -5.71 -12.61
N ASN A 106 -33.51 -6.73 -13.47
CA ASN A 106 -34.55 -7.77 -13.39
C ASN A 106 -34.51 -8.53 -12.06
N LEU A 107 -33.31 -8.78 -11.52
CA LEU A 107 -33.16 -9.43 -10.23
C LEU A 107 -33.67 -8.54 -9.09
N ASP A 108 -33.39 -7.24 -9.14
CA ASP A 108 -33.93 -6.27 -8.18
C ASP A 108 -35.45 -6.21 -8.21
N ASP A 109 -36.03 -6.02 -9.40
CA ASP A 109 -37.49 -5.97 -9.58
C ASP A 109 -38.17 -7.23 -9.05
N LEU A 110 -37.57 -8.39 -9.31
CA LEU A 110 -38.05 -9.67 -8.79
C LEU A 110 -37.99 -9.73 -7.26
N ILE A 111 -36.87 -9.31 -6.64
CA ILE A 111 -36.72 -9.29 -5.19
C ILE A 111 -37.76 -8.35 -4.57
N PHE A 112 -37.91 -7.13 -5.09
CA PHE A 112 -38.90 -6.16 -4.60
C PHE A 112 -40.34 -6.68 -4.74
N HIS A 113 -40.65 -7.34 -5.85
CA HIS A 113 -41.95 -7.95 -6.08
C HIS A 113 -42.23 -9.14 -5.15
N LEU A 114 -41.23 -9.99 -4.86
CA LEU A 114 -41.37 -11.07 -3.87
C LEU A 114 -41.58 -10.49 -2.47
N LYS A 115 -40.84 -9.45 -2.10
CA LYS A 115 -40.98 -8.78 -0.80
C LYS A 115 -42.34 -8.11 -0.63
N SER A 116 -42.86 -7.43 -1.65
CA SER A 116 -44.19 -6.78 -1.57
C SER A 116 -45.33 -7.79 -1.37
N ARG A 117 -45.11 -9.05 -1.76
CA ARG A 117 -46.00 -10.19 -1.49
C ARG A 117 -45.75 -10.89 -0.15
N GLY A 118 -44.85 -10.37 0.69
CA GLY A 118 -44.53 -10.95 2.00
C GLY A 118 -43.67 -12.22 1.94
N ALA A 119 -42.91 -12.43 0.86
CA ALA A 119 -42.03 -13.60 0.76
C ALA A 119 -40.97 -13.61 1.86
N ALA A 120 -40.83 -14.75 2.53
CA ALA A 120 -39.76 -14.96 3.51
C ALA A 120 -38.39 -15.12 2.84
N ARG A 121 -37.31 -14.79 3.56
CA ARG A 121 -35.93 -14.83 3.06
C ARG A 121 -35.53 -16.18 2.45
N PRO A 122 -35.89 -17.36 3.01
CA PRO A 122 -35.59 -18.65 2.38
C PRO A 122 -36.25 -18.85 1.02
N HIS A 123 -37.45 -18.30 0.81
CA HIS A 123 -38.11 -18.37 -0.48
C HIS A 123 -37.37 -17.54 -1.53
N VAL A 124 -36.99 -16.30 -1.19
CA VAL A 124 -36.21 -15.43 -2.08
C VAL A 124 -34.86 -16.06 -2.41
N HIS A 125 -34.16 -16.63 -1.42
CA HIS A 125 -32.93 -17.41 -1.64
C HIS A 125 -33.14 -18.53 -2.66
N SER A 126 -34.19 -19.35 -2.50
CA SER A 126 -34.48 -20.45 -3.43
C SER A 126 -34.72 -19.97 -4.86
N VAL A 127 -35.40 -18.83 -5.03
CA VAL A 127 -35.64 -18.22 -6.33
C VAL A 127 -34.33 -17.73 -6.96
N ILE A 128 -33.49 -17.01 -6.21
CA ILE A 128 -32.19 -16.53 -6.70
C ILE A 128 -31.30 -17.71 -7.12
N SER A 129 -31.25 -18.78 -6.31
CA SER A 129 -30.48 -19.99 -6.62
C SER A 129 -30.92 -20.69 -7.91
N LYS A 130 -32.19 -20.58 -8.30
CA LYS A 130 -32.68 -21.12 -9.59
C LYS A 130 -32.26 -20.25 -10.77
N ILE A 131 -32.26 -18.94 -10.59
CA ILE A 131 -31.90 -17.94 -11.61
C ILE A 131 -30.38 -17.92 -11.86
N ASP A 132 -29.58 -18.12 -10.81
CA ASP A 132 -28.12 -18.21 -10.87
C ASP A 132 -27.64 -19.63 -11.26
N THR A 133 -28.26 -20.23 -12.29
CA THR A 133 -28.00 -21.64 -12.67
C THR A 133 -26.53 -21.92 -12.98
N HIS A 134 -25.81 -20.94 -13.53
CA HIS A 134 -24.41 -21.07 -13.93
C HIS A 134 -23.43 -20.51 -12.89
N GLY A 135 -23.91 -20.06 -11.73
CA GLY A 135 -23.06 -19.48 -10.69
C GLY A 135 -22.45 -18.13 -11.07
N SER A 136 -23.07 -17.37 -11.98
CA SER A 136 -22.65 -16.03 -12.38
C SER A 136 -22.63 -15.07 -11.20
N LEU A 137 -23.68 -15.08 -10.36
CA LEU A 137 -23.78 -14.25 -9.16
C LEU A 137 -22.76 -14.67 -8.11
N PHE A 138 -22.60 -15.98 -7.90
CA PHE A 138 -21.53 -16.51 -7.06
C PHE A 138 -20.14 -16.04 -7.52
N ASN A 139 -19.85 -16.15 -8.83
CA ASN A 139 -18.56 -15.77 -9.39
C ASN A 139 -18.30 -14.26 -9.25
N ALA A 140 -19.32 -13.43 -9.51
CA ALA A 140 -19.24 -11.99 -9.31
C ALA A 140 -18.88 -11.61 -7.86
N ALA A 141 -19.56 -12.23 -6.88
CA ALA A 141 -19.27 -12.02 -5.46
C ALA A 141 -17.87 -12.55 -5.07
N ARG A 142 -17.47 -13.70 -5.62
CA ARG A 142 -16.14 -14.29 -5.40
C ARG A 142 -15.03 -13.37 -5.88
N ILE A 143 -15.13 -12.81 -7.09
CA ILE A 143 -14.11 -11.91 -7.65
C ILE A 143 -13.95 -10.68 -6.76
N PHE A 144 -15.06 -10.05 -6.36
CA PHE A 144 -15.02 -8.90 -5.44
C PHE A 144 -14.35 -9.26 -4.11
N TYR A 145 -14.74 -10.39 -3.51
CA TYR A 145 -14.13 -10.90 -2.28
C TYR A 145 -12.62 -11.15 -2.42
N VAL A 146 -12.16 -11.71 -3.54
CA VAL A 146 -10.72 -11.95 -3.78
C VAL A 146 -9.95 -10.63 -3.80
N ILE A 147 -10.48 -9.59 -4.44
CA ILE A 147 -9.85 -8.26 -4.42
C ILE A 147 -9.80 -7.72 -2.99
N CYS A 148 -10.90 -7.82 -2.24
CA CYS A 148 -10.94 -7.42 -0.84
C CYS A 148 -9.89 -8.13 0.01
N LYS A 149 -9.71 -9.43 -0.22
CA LYS A 149 -8.72 -10.25 0.49
C LYS A 149 -7.28 -9.84 0.13
N ILE A 150 -7.02 -9.54 -1.13
CA ILE A 150 -5.68 -9.09 -1.57
C ILE A 150 -5.33 -7.73 -0.97
N ILE A 151 -6.30 -6.80 -0.86
CA ILE A 151 -6.13 -5.54 -0.13
C ILE A 151 -5.73 -5.82 1.32
N GLU A 152 -6.45 -6.71 2.01
CA GLU A 152 -6.17 -7.08 3.40
C GLU A 152 -4.79 -7.68 3.60
N GLU A 153 -4.37 -8.61 2.73
CA GLU A 153 -3.10 -9.31 2.86
C GLU A 153 -1.91 -8.41 2.53
N HIS A 154 -1.94 -7.73 1.37
CA HIS A 154 -0.78 -7.00 0.84
C HIS A 154 -0.61 -5.61 1.44
N LEU A 155 -1.68 -5.03 2.00
CA LEU A 155 -1.64 -3.75 2.70
C LEU A 155 -1.88 -3.92 4.20
N SER A 156 -1.51 -5.06 4.76
CA SER A 156 -1.59 -5.34 6.19
C SER A 156 -0.55 -4.55 7.01
N ASP A 157 -0.78 -4.46 8.32
CA ASP A 157 0.18 -3.85 9.25
C ASP A 157 1.51 -4.64 9.26
N SER A 158 1.46 -5.96 9.06
CA SER A 158 2.65 -6.82 8.90
C SER A 158 3.46 -6.51 7.64
N GLU A 159 2.82 -5.98 6.60
CA GLU A 159 3.51 -5.51 5.39
C GLU A 159 4.01 -4.07 5.51
N GLY A 160 3.78 -3.41 6.65
CA GLY A 160 4.19 -2.03 6.94
C GLY A 160 3.21 -0.95 6.45
N PHE A 161 1.95 -1.32 6.18
CA PHE A 161 0.90 -0.41 5.75
C PHE A 161 -0.16 -0.21 6.83
N ASP A 162 -0.73 0.99 6.90
CA ASP A 162 -1.75 1.32 7.91
C ASP A 162 -3.19 1.11 7.41
N GLU A 163 -4.15 1.18 8.35
CA GLU A 163 -5.58 1.07 8.04
C GLU A 163 -6.05 2.14 7.05
N LYS A 164 -5.47 3.34 7.10
CA LYS A 164 -5.83 4.44 6.18
C LYS A 164 -5.49 4.09 4.74
N THR A 165 -4.34 3.46 4.53
CA THR A 165 -3.93 2.96 3.21
C THR A 165 -4.92 1.91 2.73
N ARG A 166 -5.30 0.95 3.57
CA ARG A 166 -6.36 -0.04 3.23
C ARG A 166 -7.69 0.61 2.89
N GLU A 167 -8.14 1.59 3.69
CA GLU A 167 -9.39 2.33 3.46
C GLU A 167 -9.40 3.03 2.10
N LYS A 168 -8.27 3.64 1.69
CA LYS A 168 -8.12 4.26 0.36
C LYS A 168 -8.38 3.25 -0.78
N TYR A 169 -7.85 2.03 -0.70
CA TYR A 169 -8.03 1.04 -1.77
C TYR A 169 -9.39 0.36 -1.74
N TYR A 170 -9.99 0.14 -0.57
CA TYR A 170 -11.40 -0.27 -0.49
C TYR A 170 -12.33 0.78 -1.08
N GLN A 171 -12.07 2.05 -0.80
CA GLN A 171 -12.85 3.15 -1.36
C GLN A 171 -12.68 3.21 -2.88
N THR A 172 -11.46 3.04 -3.36
CA THR A 172 -11.16 2.94 -4.79
C THR A 172 -11.89 1.76 -5.42
N LEU A 173 -11.84 0.57 -4.82
CA LEU A 173 -12.57 -0.60 -5.30
C LEU A 173 -14.07 -0.29 -5.45
N ILE A 174 -14.71 0.23 -4.41
CA ILE A 174 -16.13 0.57 -4.45
C ILE A 174 -16.44 1.64 -5.52
N TYR A 175 -15.58 2.64 -5.71
CA TYR A 175 -15.82 3.69 -6.69
C TYR A 175 -15.61 3.27 -8.14
N PHE A 176 -14.74 2.29 -8.38
CA PHE A 176 -14.46 1.78 -9.73
C PHE A 176 -15.29 0.55 -10.10
N THR A 177 -15.94 -0.12 -9.14
CA THR A 177 -16.90 -1.19 -9.42
C THR A 177 -18.23 -0.61 -9.91
N ASP A 178 -18.76 -1.13 -11.02
CA ASP A 178 -20.08 -0.76 -11.55
C ASP A 178 -21.18 -0.87 -10.49
N PHE A 179 -22.07 0.13 -10.43
CA PHE A 179 -23.10 0.18 -9.40
C PHE A 179 -24.08 -1.01 -9.49
N ALA A 180 -24.36 -1.50 -10.70
CA ALA A 180 -25.15 -2.72 -10.90
C ALA A 180 -24.46 -3.95 -10.28
N LEU A 181 -23.14 -4.08 -10.43
CA LEU A 181 -22.37 -5.14 -9.82
C LEU A 181 -22.33 -5.01 -8.29
N LEU A 182 -22.19 -3.80 -7.74
CA LEU A 182 -22.25 -3.58 -6.29
C LEU A 182 -23.60 -4.01 -5.70
N ARG A 183 -24.72 -3.71 -6.37
CA ARG A 183 -26.05 -4.19 -5.99
C ARG A 183 -26.14 -5.72 -5.98
N LEU A 184 -25.63 -6.38 -7.03
CA LEU A 184 -25.56 -7.84 -7.09
C LEU A 184 -24.74 -8.44 -5.95
N ILE A 185 -23.60 -7.84 -5.61
CA ILE A 185 -22.79 -8.25 -4.44
C ILE A 185 -23.60 -8.11 -3.16
N CYS A 186 -24.32 -6.99 -2.98
CA CYS A 186 -25.20 -6.79 -1.83
C CYS A 186 -26.31 -7.86 -1.77
N ILE A 187 -26.99 -8.16 -2.88
CA ILE A 187 -27.98 -9.24 -2.99
C ILE A 187 -27.35 -10.57 -2.56
N TYR A 188 -26.18 -10.91 -3.10
CA TYR A 188 -25.49 -12.14 -2.75
C TYR A 188 -25.21 -12.21 -1.24
N THR A 189 -24.65 -11.16 -0.65
CA THR A 189 -24.36 -11.13 0.80
C THR A 189 -25.62 -11.21 1.65
N ALA A 190 -26.74 -10.64 1.18
CA ALA A 190 -28.01 -10.64 1.89
C ALA A 190 -28.73 -12.00 1.82
N TYR A 191 -28.62 -12.75 0.73
CA TYR A 191 -29.35 -14.01 0.57
C TYR A 191 -28.48 -15.27 0.69
N PHE A 192 -27.15 -15.14 0.78
CA PHE A 192 -26.21 -16.25 0.98
C PHE A 192 -25.28 -16.02 2.18
N PRO A 193 -25.80 -15.71 3.39
CA PRO A 193 -25.02 -15.25 4.53
C PRO A 193 -24.02 -16.29 5.05
N ASP A 194 -24.33 -17.59 4.92
CA ASP A 194 -23.52 -18.69 5.46
C ASP A 194 -22.26 -18.95 4.65
N THR A 195 -22.09 -18.25 3.52
CA THR A 195 -20.90 -18.39 2.69
C THR A 195 -19.73 -17.62 3.31
N LYS A 196 -18.51 -18.16 3.15
CA LYS A 196 -17.27 -17.46 3.55
C LYS A 196 -17.14 -16.09 2.87
N ILE A 197 -17.62 -15.99 1.63
CA ILE A 197 -17.64 -14.75 0.84
C ILE A 197 -18.53 -13.70 1.51
N ALA A 198 -19.79 -14.06 1.80
CA ALA A 198 -20.74 -13.13 2.39
C ALA A 198 -20.33 -12.69 3.79
N SER A 199 -19.92 -13.64 4.63
CA SER A 199 -19.46 -13.36 6.00
C SER A 199 -18.22 -12.45 6.03
N HIS A 200 -17.25 -12.65 5.12
CA HIS A 200 -16.09 -11.78 5.03
C HIS A 200 -16.46 -10.35 4.63
N ILE A 201 -17.23 -10.19 3.55
CA ILE A 201 -17.63 -8.87 3.03
C ILE A 201 -18.45 -8.10 4.09
N THR A 202 -19.37 -8.77 4.78
CA THR A 202 -20.26 -8.13 5.78
C THR A 202 -19.56 -7.85 7.11
N ALA A 203 -18.61 -8.68 7.53
CA ALA A 203 -17.83 -8.47 8.75
C ALA A 203 -16.81 -7.34 8.62
N ASN A 204 -16.29 -7.08 7.41
CA ASN A 204 -15.27 -6.06 7.17
C ASN A 204 -15.77 -4.65 7.57
N LYS A 205 -15.13 -4.08 8.60
CA LYS A 205 -15.51 -2.80 9.20
C LYS A 205 -15.29 -1.63 8.24
N ILE A 206 -14.22 -1.68 7.45
CA ILE A 206 -13.85 -0.61 6.52
C ILE A 206 -14.87 -0.55 5.38
N LEU A 207 -15.18 -1.69 4.76
CA LEU A 207 -16.23 -1.81 3.75
C LEU A 207 -17.56 -1.28 4.29
N ARG A 208 -17.97 -1.70 5.49
CA ARG A 208 -19.22 -1.22 6.10
C ARG A 208 -19.23 0.31 6.31
N ARG A 209 -18.11 0.93 6.68
CA ARG A 209 -18.00 2.41 6.79
C ARG A 209 -18.17 3.06 5.42
N ILE A 210 -17.49 2.54 4.39
CA ILE A 210 -17.51 3.11 3.04
C ILE A 210 -18.90 2.93 2.39
N SER A 211 -19.53 1.76 2.51
CA SER A 211 -20.86 1.48 1.97
C SER A 211 -21.94 2.43 2.49
N LYS A 212 -21.82 2.88 3.75
CA LYS A 212 -22.73 3.91 4.31
C LYS A 212 -22.55 5.27 3.64
N ARG A 213 -21.33 5.62 3.24
CA ARG A 213 -21.01 6.91 2.60
C ARG A 213 -21.31 6.91 1.10
N SER A 214 -21.32 5.75 0.44
CA SER A 214 -21.49 5.62 -1.01
C SER A 214 -22.94 5.41 -1.48
N GLY A 215 -23.93 5.52 -0.60
CA GLY A 215 -25.35 5.30 -0.93
C GLY A 215 -25.79 3.84 -0.95
N LEU A 216 -24.84 2.88 -0.92
CA LEU A 216 -25.11 1.44 -0.81
C LEU A 216 -25.85 1.07 0.48
N GLY A 217 -25.64 1.82 1.57
CA GLY A 217 -26.31 1.57 2.85
C GLY A 217 -27.84 1.56 2.75
N LYS A 218 -28.42 2.48 1.97
CA LYS A 218 -29.87 2.54 1.75
C LYS A 218 -30.35 1.34 0.92
N TYR A 219 -29.62 1.00 -0.13
CA TYR A 219 -29.95 -0.17 -0.93
C TYR A 219 -29.92 -1.47 -0.11
N ILE A 220 -28.91 -1.67 0.74
CA ILE A 220 -28.80 -2.84 1.63
C ILE A 220 -30.02 -2.92 2.57
N SER A 221 -30.46 -1.80 3.16
CA SER A 221 -31.67 -1.80 3.99
C SER A 221 -32.93 -2.13 3.19
N ASP A 222 -33.01 -1.63 1.96
CA ASP A 222 -34.18 -1.82 1.09
C ASP A 222 -34.33 -3.27 0.63
N ILE A 223 -33.22 -3.99 0.39
CA ILE A 223 -33.25 -5.41 0.00
C ILE A 223 -33.33 -6.36 1.20
N SER A 224 -32.79 -6.00 2.36
CA SER A 224 -32.81 -6.87 3.55
C SER A 224 -34.24 -7.13 4.04
N LEU A 225 -34.56 -8.40 4.30
CA LEU A 225 -35.80 -8.84 4.95
C LEU A 225 -35.64 -8.85 6.47
#